data_AF-Q7MN75-F1
#
_entry.id   AF-Q7MN75-F1
#
_cell.length_a   1.000
_cell.length_b   1.000
_cell.length_c   1.000
_cell.angle_alpha   90.00
_cell.angle_beta   90.00
_cell.angle_gamma   90.00
#
_symmetry.space_group_name_H-M   'P 1'
#
loop_
_entity.id
_entity.type
_entity.pdbx_description
1 polymer ?
#
loop_
_entity_poly.entity_id
_entity_poly.type
_entity_poly.pdbx_seq_one_letter_code
_entity_poly.pdbx_strand_id
1 'polypeptide(L)'
;MMANIHWEGVNEFVAVAESGSFTQAATRLETSVANVSRRVGQLEERLGVKLLLRSTRKVSLTEAGQIYVQHCRSILEGLHQAELAVTQMQQTPQGKLRITAPVTYGEQKIAPLLNGFLIRYPKIDLELVLTNQKLDLIEQGVDIAVRLGQLEDSSSMARRLSDRHLHVCATPEYFEQHGMPHTLSDLSSHNCLIGTHDHWRFKENHQGRSIKVNGRIRCSSGVVLLDAALKGIGLVQLPDYYVDEHLHAGRLIEVLTHFRDDREGVWALYPHNRHLSPKVRLLVDHLAQHLSAAA
;
A
#
# COMPACT_ATOMS: atom_id res chain seq x y z
N MET A 1 1.11 15.92 -31.41
CA MET A 1 2.41 16.44 -31.88
C MET A 1 3.40 16.15 -30.77
N MET A 2 4.22 15.10 -30.88
CA MET A 2 5.21 14.80 -29.84
C MET A 2 6.24 15.93 -29.83
N ALA A 3 6.42 16.59 -28.68
CA ALA A 3 7.54 17.50 -28.50
C ALA A 3 8.84 16.75 -28.83
N ASN A 4 9.81 17.42 -29.44
CA ASN A 4 11.10 16.82 -29.76
C ASN A 4 11.87 16.59 -28.45
N ILE A 5 11.59 15.48 -27.76
CA ILE A 5 12.17 15.18 -26.44
C ILE A 5 13.63 14.77 -26.66
N HIS A 6 14.56 15.64 -26.27
CA HIS A 6 15.99 15.35 -26.29
C HIS A 6 16.42 14.71 -24.96
N TRP A 7 16.87 13.45 -25.03
CA TRP A 7 17.23 12.61 -23.87
C TRP A 7 18.67 12.73 -23.40
N GLU A 8 19.53 13.39 -24.19
CA GLU A 8 20.95 13.46 -23.91
C GLU A 8 21.23 14.10 -22.54
N GLY A 9 22.08 13.48 -21.72
CA GLY A 9 22.45 13.97 -20.39
C GLY A 9 21.55 13.52 -19.25
N VAL A 10 20.37 12.94 -19.53
CA VAL A 10 19.44 12.48 -18.50
C VAL A 10 20.00 11.30 -17.71
N ASN A 11 20.54 10.29 -18.41
CA ASN A 11 21.16 9.11 -17.77
C ASN A 11 22.38 9.51 -16.92
N GLU A 12 23.23 10.38 -17.45
CA GLU A 12 24.40 10.90 -16.78
C GLU A 12 24.02 11.69 -15.51
N PHE A 13 23.00 12.54 -15.60
CA PHE A 13 22.50 13.29 -14.46
C PHE A 13 21.95 12.38 -13.36
N VAL A 14 21.08 11.42 -13.70
CA VAL A 14 20.50 10.47 -12.73
C VAL A 14 21.60 9.65 -12.06
N ALA A 15 22.58 9.14 -12.81
CA ALA A 15 23.69 8.39 -12.27
C ALA A 15 24.55 9.22 -11.28
N VAL A 16 24.77 10.50 -11.57
CA VAL A 16 25.49 11.43 -10.66
C VAL A 16 24.66 11.74 -9.43
N ALA A 17 23.34 11.96 -9.60
CA ALA A 17 22.43 12.24 -8.50
C ALA A 17 22.34 11.07 -7.49
N GLU A 18 22.37 9.83 -7.99
CA GLU A 18 22.31 8.61 -7.16
C GLU A 18 23.63 8.28 -6.46
N SER A 19 24.75 8.49 -7.14
CA SER A 19 26.07 8.18 -6.59
C SER A 19 26.69 9.33 -5.78
N GLY A 20 26.18 10.56 -5.94
CA GLY A 20 26.78 11.77 -5.38
C GLY A 20 28.18 12.07 -5.93
N SER A 21 28.59 11.42 -7.02
CA SER A 21 29.95 11.47 -7.56
C SER A 21 30.00 11.29 -9.07
N PHE A 22 30.62 12.23 -9.77
CA PHE A 22 30.86 12.09 -11.22
C PHE A 22 31.77 10.90 -11.55
N THR A 23 32.73 10.58 -10.68
CA THR A 23 33.62 9.43 -10.89
C THR A 23 32.85 8.12 -10.82
N GLN A 24 32.02 7.93 -9.78
CA GLN A 24 31.22 6.70 -9.64
C GLN A 24 30.16 6.58 -10.75
N ALA A 25 29.53 7.69 -11.13
CA ALA A 25 28.60 7.72 -12.25
C ALA A 25 29.27 7.32 -13.57
N ALA A 26 30.47 7.84 -13.84
CA ALA A 26 31.23 7.51 -15.05
C ALA A 26 31.62 6.03 -15.09
N THR A 27 32.06 5.47 -13.96
CA THR A 27 32.32 4.03 -13.85
C THR A 27 31.07 3.20 -14.11
N ARG A 28 29.92 3.56 -13.51
CA ARG A 28 28.65 2.86 -13.70
C ARG A 28 28.13 2.91 -15.15
N LEU A 29 28.41 4.01 -15.85
CA LEU A 29 27.98 4.23 -17.23
C LEU A 29 29.06 3.84 -18.26
N GLU A 30 30.15 3.22 -17.83
CA GLU A 30 31.26 2.79 -18.70
C GLU A 30 31.79 3.90 -19.61
N THR A 31 31.89 5.12 -19.07
CA THR A 31 32.31 6.31 -19.83
C THR A 31 33.30 7.17 -19.04
N SER A 32 33.81 8.25 -19.64
CA SER A 32 34.76 9.15 -18.97
C SER A 32 34.04 10.19 -18.11
N VAL A 33 34.67 10.58 -16.99
CA VAL A 33 34.18 11.66 -16.11
C VAL A 33 33.95 12.96 -16.87
N ALA A 34 34.83 13.27 -17.84
CA ALA A 34 34.70 14.43 -18.70
C ALA A 34 33.41 14.36 -19.56
N ASN A 35 33.08 13.19 -20.11
CA ASN A 35 31.86 13.01 -20.88
C ASN A 35 30.60 13.16 -20.01
N VAL A 36 30.57 12.56 -18.80
CA VAL A 36 29.46 12.74 -17.85
C VAL A 36 29.29 14.22 -17.49
N SER A 37 30.37 14.91 -17.12
CA SER A 37 30.33 16.33 -16.77
C SER A 37 29.80 17.20 -17.91
N ARG A 38 30.25 16.93 -19.15
CA ARG A 38 29.80 17.63 -20.36
C ARG A 38 28.32 17.40 -20.64
N ARG A 39 27.86 16.15 -20.61
CA ARG A 39 26.46 15.77 -20.88
C ARG A 39 25.49 16.36 -19.84
N VAL A 40 25.87 16.34 -18.56
CA VAL A 40 25.09 16.99 -17.51
C VAL A 40 25.08 18.52 -17.69
N GLY A 41 26.21 19.12 -18.06
CA GLY A 41 26.27 20.57 -18.35
C GLY A 41 25.34 20.98 -19.49
N GLN A 42 25.32 20.21 -20.57
CA GLN A 42 24.42 20.42 -21.72
C GLN A 42 22.95 20.27 -21.32
N LEU A 43 22.63 19.31 -20.45
CA LEU A 43 21.28 19.15 -19.90
C LEU A 43 20.85 20.39 -19.08
N GLU A 44 21.71 20.85 -18.16
CA GLU A 44 21.43 22.05 -17.36
C GLU A 44 21.25 23.29 -18.24
N GLU A 45 22.07 23.45 -19.28
CA GLU A 45 21.95 24.53 -20.26
C GLU A 45 20.63 24.46 -21.02
N ARG A 46 20.24 23.27 -21.50
CA ARG A 46 18.97 23.06 -22.19
C ARG A 46 17.75 23.36 -21.31
N LEU A 47 17.83 23.07 -20.02
CA LEU A 47 16.75 23.36 -19.07
C LEU A 47 16.78 24.80 -18.54
N GLY A 48 17.88 25.54 -18.77
CA GLY A 48 18.08 26.89 -18.25
C GLY A 48 18.26 26.96 -16.72
N VAL A 49 18.53 25.83 -16.06
CA VAL A 49 18.61 25.74 -14.59
C VAL A 49 19.71 24.78 -14.14
N LYS A 50 20.38 25.11 -13.03
CA LYS A 50 21.34 24.21 -12.38
C LYS A 50 20.61 23.12 -11.61
N LEU A 51 20.95 21.87 -11.89
CA LEU A 51 20.42 20.69 -11.23
C LEU A 51 21.35 20.19 -10.11
N LEU A 52 22.65 20.49 -10.23
CA LEU A 52 23.67 20.05 -9.27
C LEU A 52 24.47 21.23 -8.71
N LEU A 53 24.72 21.18 -7.39
CA LEU A 53 25.71 21.99 -6.71
C LEU A 53 27.04 21.23 -6.69
N ARG A 54 28.04 21.78 -7.38
CA ARG A 54 29.38 21.19 -7.47
C ARG A 54 30.29 21.85 -6.42
N SER A 55 30.73 21.07 -5.43
CA SER A 55 31.87 21.44 -4.59
C SER A 55 33.06 20.53 -4.88
N THR A 56 34.27 20.94 -4.51
CA THR A 56 35.49 20.15 -4.70
C THR A 56 35.51 18.82 -3.92
N ARG A 57 34.53 18.58 -3.03
CA ARG A 57 34.46 17.36 -2.19
C ARG A 57 33.15 16.57 -2.32
N LYS A 58 32.07 17.17 -2.81
CA LYS A 58 30.75 16.51 -2.88
C LYS A 58 29.86 17.15 -3.95
N VAL A 59 29.05 16.32 -4.59
CA VAL A 59 27.94 16.76 -5.45
C VAL A 59 26.63 16.65 -4.66
N SER A 60 25.84 17.72 -4.67
CA SER A 60 24.50 17.76 -4.08
C SER A 60 23.48 18.21 -5.11
N LEU A 61 22.22 17.82 -4.96
CA LEU A 61 21.13 18.27 -5.83
C LEU A 61 20.66 19.68 -5.42
N THR A 62 20.27 20.49 -6.39
CA THR A 62 19.41 21.66 -6.15
C THR A 62 17.95 21.20 -5.95
N GLU A 63 17.07 22.10 -5.53
CA GLU A 63 15.62 21.83 -5.47
C GLU A 63 15.08 21.41 -6.86
N ALA A 64 15.45 22.14 -7.90
CA ALA A 64 15.13 21.77 -9.29
C ALA A 64 15.71 20.38 -9.66
N GLY A 65 16.93 20.07 -9.20
CA GLY A 65 17.56 18.76 -9.35
C GLY A 65 16.78 17.62 -8.69
N GLN A 66 16.25 17.84 -7.48
CA GLN A 66 15.43 16.86 -6.76
C GLN A 66 14.11 16.58 -7.49
N ILE A 67 13.44 17.63 -7.95
CA ILE A 67 12.21 17.48 -8.74
C ILE A 67 12.51 16.73 -10.04
N TYR A 68 13.55 17.16 -10.77
CA TYR A 68 13.88 16.59 -12.07
C TYR A 68 14.32 15.13 -11.98
N VAL A 69 15.18 14.76 -11.02
CA VAL A 69 15.63 13.36 -10.86
C VAL A 69 14.47 12.43 -10.52
N GLN A 70 13.49 12.88 -9.75
CA GLN A 70 12.31 12.08 -9.41
C GLN A 70 11.46 11.75 -10.65
N HIS A 71 11.27 12.73 -11.53
CA HIS A 71 10.59 12.51 -12.81
C HIS A 71 11.42 11.62 -13.75
N CYS A 72 12.72 11.91 -13.91
CA CYS A 72 13.61 11.14 -14.79
C CYS A 72 13.71 9.67 -14.37
N ARG A 73 13.79 9.37 -13.07
CA ARG A 73 13.80 7.98 -12.57
C ARG A 73 12.60 7.18 -13.05
N SER A 74 11.41 7.75 -12.93
CA SER A 74 10.17 7.08 -13.34
C SER A 74 10.15 6.79 -14.84
N ILE A 75 10.71 7.70 -15.62
CA ILE A 75 10.76 7.61 -17.08
C ILE A 75 11.80 6.59 -17.54
N LEU A 76 13.01 6.61 -16.96
CA LEU A 76 14.06 5.63 -17.26
C LEU A 76 13.63 4.22 -16.87
N GLU A 77 12.93 4.07 -15.74
CA GLU A 77 12.29 2.82 -15.36
C GLU A 77 11.25 2.43 -16.42
N GLY A 78 10.39 3.35 -16.87
CA GLY A 78 9.41 3.08 -17.92
C GLY A 78 10.03 2.61 -19.25
N LEU A 79 11.15 3.21 -19.66
CA LEU A 79 11.91 2.78 -20.84
C LEU A 79 12.50 1.38 -20.64
N HIS A 80 13.13 1.13 -19.49
CA HIS A 80 13.64 -0.19 -19.14
C HIS A 80 12.50 -1.24 -19.10
N GLN A 81 11.31 -0.86 -18.62
CA GLN A 81 10.14 -1.73 -18.65
C GLN A 81 9.59 -1.97 -20.06
N ALA A 82 9.69 -1.00 -20.96
CA ALA A 82 9.33 -1.20 -22.36
C ALA A 82 10.31 -2.14 -23.07
N GLU A 83 11.62 -1.99 -22.82
CA GLU A 83 12.66 -2.92 -23.28
C GLU A 83 12.45 -4.33 -22.71
N LEU A 84 12.11 -4.42 -21.42
CA LEU A 84 11.74 -5.66 -20.77
C LEU A 84 10.46 -6.26 -21.37
N ALA A 85 9.42 -5.48 -21.64
CA ALA A 85 8.19 -5.99 -22.24
C ALA A 85 8.42 -6.61 -23.63
N VAL A 86 9.40 -6.11 -24.39
CA VAL A 86 9.82 -6.68 -25.68
C VAL A 86 10.70 -7.93 -25.50
N THR A 87 11.48 -8.01 -24.43
CA THR A 87 12.41 -9.13 -24.16
C THR A 87 11.82 -10.23 -23.24
N GLN A 88 10.66 -10.00 -22.62
CA GLN A 88 10.01 -10.87 -21.62
C GLN A 88 9.03 -11.88 -22.20
N MET A 89 9.40 -12.58 -23.27
CA MET A 89 8.98 -13.98 -23.36
C MET A 89 9.83 -14.91 -22.46
N GLN A 90 10.94 -14.44 -21.85
CA GLN A 90 11.91 -15.35 -21.18
C GLN A 90 12.63 -14.89 -19.89
N GLN A 91 12.38 -13.71 -19.28
CA GLN A 91 13.18 -13.27 -18.10
C GLN A 91 12.43 -13.31 -16.75
N THR A 92 13.10 -13.85 -15.73
CA THR A 92 12.67 -13.89 -14.32
C THR A 92 12.66 -12.48 -13.70
N PRO A 93 11.60 -12.05 -12.99
CA PRO A 93 11.54 -10.72 -12.38
C PRO A 93 12.63 -10.50 -11.31
N GLN A 94 13.17 -9.28 -11.23
CA GLN A 94 14.26 -8.91 -10.31
C GLN A 94 14.17 -7.45 -9.82
N GLY A 95 14.92 -7.12 -8.76
CA GLY A 95 15.07 -5.77 -8.20
C GLY A 95 14.20 -5.51 -6.97
N LYS A 96 14.21 -4.26 -6.48
CA LYS A 96 13.53 -3.87 -5.24
C LYS A 96 12.02 -3.71 -5.44
N LEU A 97 11.24 -4.20 -4.47
CA LEU A 97 9.80 -3.96 -4.34
C LEU A 97 9.53 -3.35 -2.97
N ARG A 98 8.93 -2.17 -2.94
CA ARG A 98 8.49 -1.50 -1.71
C ARG A 98 6.97 -1.57 -1.58
N ILE A 99 6.50 -2.19 -0.50
CA ILE A 99 5.09 -2.47 -0.26
C ILE A 99 4.65 -1.86 1.06
N THR A 100 3.43 -1.33 1.14
CA THR A 100 2.80 -0.99 2.42
C THR A 100 1.48 -1.71 2.62
N ALA A 101 1.17 -2.09 3.87
CA ALA A 101 -0.09 -2.73 4.25
C ALA A 101 -0.47 -2.35 5.70
N PRO A 102 -1.77 -2.43 6.09
CA PRO A 102 -2.17 -2.30 7.50
C PRO A 102 -1.52 -3.36 8.36
N VAL A 103 -1.18 -3.04 9.60
CA VAL A 103 -0.26 -3.85 10.44
C VAL A 103 -0.73 -5.30 10.56
N THR A 104 -1.86 -5.53 11.21
CA THR A 104 -2.34 -6.90 11.47
C THR A 104 -2.62 -7.69 10.20
N TYR A 105 -3.25 -7.07 9.19
CA TYR A 105 -3.53 -7.73 7.92
C TYR A 105 -2.24 -8.04 7.15
N GLY A 106 -1.28 -7.14 7.25
CA GLY A 106 0.06 -7.27 6.70
C GLY A 106 0.81 -8.45 7.29
N GLU A 107 0.80 -8.58 8.62
CA GLU A 107 1.45 -9.69 9.34
C GLU A 107 0.78 -11.03 9.07
N GLN A 108 -0.55 -11.09 9.13
CA GLN A 108 -1.29 -12.36 9.09
C GLN A 108 -1.58 -12.88 7.69
N LYS A 109 -1.81 -11.99 6.71
CA LYS A 109 -2.29 -12.37 5.37
C LYS A 109 -1.31 -12.01 4.26
N ILE A 110 -0.68 -10.84 4.30
CA ILE A 110 0.20 -10.39 3.21
C ILE A 110 1.61 -10.98 3.32
N ALA A 111 2.27 -10.85 4.47
CA ALA A 111 3.65 -11.29 4.66
C ALA A 111 3.87 -12.79 4.37
N PRO A 112 2.99 -13.73 4.77
CA PRO A 112 3.13 -15.13 4.39
C PRO A 112 3.10 -15.35 2.87
N LEU A 113 2.25 -14.64 2.14
CA LEU A 113 2.17 -14.71 0.68
C LEU A 113 3.40 -14.09 0.01
N LEU A 114 3.93 -13.01 0.57
CA LEU A 114 5.18 -12.40 0.11
C LEU A 114 6.37 -13.33 0.33
N ASN A 115 6.44 -14.03 1.46
CA ASN A 115 7.49 -15.01 1.72
C ASN A 115 7.48 -16.12 0.65
N GLY A 116 6.29 -16.66 0.32
CA GLY A 116 6.15 -17.62 -0.78
C GLY A 116 6.52 -17.05 -2.15
N PHE A 117 6.21 -15.78 -2.40
CA PHE A 117 6.57 -15.08 -3.63
C PHE A 117 8.10 -14.91 -3.77
N LEU A 118 8.80 -14.56 -2.68
CA LEU A 118 10.26 -14.40 -2.66
C LEU A 118 11.00 -15.72 -2.86
N ILE A 119 10.47 -16.84 -2.33
CA ILE A 119 11.01 -18.18 -2.61
C ILE A 119 10.95 -18.48 -4.12
N ARG A 120 9.86 -18.10 -4.79
CA ARG A 120 9.67 -18.30 -6.23
C ARG A 120 10.54 -17.36 -7.07
N TYR A 121 10.82 -16.16 -6.58
CA TYR A 121 11.55 -15.11 -7.31
C TYR A 121 12.72 -14.56 -6.48
N PRO A 122 13.83 -15.32 -6.36
CA PRO A 122 14.93 -15.01 -5.43
C PRO A 122 15.76 -13.77 -5.79
N LYS A 123 15.54 -13.18 -6.98
CA LYS A 123 16.21 -11.94 -7.42
C LYS A 123 15.45 -10.68 -7.03
N ILE A 124 14.35 -10.81 -6.29
CA ILE A 124 13.55 -9.69 -5.80
C ILE A 124 13.96 -9.37 -4.36
N ASP A 125 14.28 -8.11 -4.11
CA ASP A 125 14.45 -7.58 -2.76
C ASP A 125 13.14 -6.95 -2.29
N LEU A 126 12.68 -7.27 -1.08
CA LEU A 126 11.44 -6.73 -0.52
C LEU A 126 11.71 -5.74 0.61
N GLU A 127 11.05 -4.58 0.53
CA GLU A 127 10.85 -3.67 1.66
C GLU A 127 9.35 -3.63 2.00
N LEU A 128 8.97 -4.13 3.18
CA LEU A 128 7.58 -4.15 3.64
C LEU A 128 7.38 -3.14 4.79
N VAL A 129 6.54 -2.15 4.57
CA VAL A 129 6.20 -1.10 5.54
C VAL A 129 4.78 -1.32 6.07
N LEU A 130 4.69 -1.85 7.29
CA LEU A 130 3.41 -2.10 7.94
C LEU A 130 2.94 -0.87 8.73
N THR A 131 1.83 -0.27 8.29
CA THR A 131 1.26 0.92 8.94
C THR A 131 -0.23 1.07 8.63
N ASN A 132 -0.98 1.53 9.64
CA ASN A 132 -2.39 1.90 9.50
C ASN A 132 -2.57 3.34 8.99
N GLN A 133 -1.48 4.11 8.85
CA GLN A 133 -1.51 5.45 8.29
C GLN A 133 -1.58 5.40 6.76
N LYS A 134 -2.30 6.36 6.17
CA LYS A 134 -2.25 6.58 4.72
C LYS A 134 -0.91 7.25 4.40
N LEU A 135 -0.11 6.59 3.55
CA LEU A 135 1.15 7.11 3.04
C LEU A 135 0.96 7.67 1.63
N ASP A 136 1.69 8.73 1.29
CA ASP A 136 1.85 9.16 -0.10
C ASP A 136 2.76 8.14 -0.83
N LEU A 137 2.19 7.45 -1.82
CA LEU A 137 2.90 6.38 -2.51
C LEU A 137 4.04 6.90 -3.39
N ILE A 138 3.92 8.11 -3.91
CA ILE A 138 4.89 8.71 -4.84
C ILE A 138 6.08 9.22 -4.05
N GLU A 139 5.82 10.00 -2.99
CA GLU A 139 6.87 10.57 -2.14
C GLU A 139 7.67 9.48 -1.44
N GLN A 140 7.00 8.44 -0.96
CA GLN A 140 7.63 7.32 -0.26
C GLN A 140 8.19 6.24 -1.20
N GLY A 141 8.08 6.41 -2.52
CA GLY A 141 8.56 5.43 -3.49
C GLY A 141 7.96 4.03 -3.29
N VAL A 142 6.68 3.97 -2.89
CA VAL A 142 5.96 2.72 -2.67
C VAL A 142 5.42 2.21 -4.00
N ASP A 143 5.76 0.96 -4.33
CA ASP A 143 5.31 0.32 -5.57
C ASP A 143 3.87 -0.19 -5.45
N ILE A 144 3.50 -0.75 -4.29
CA ILE A 144 2.15 -1.30 -4.02
C ILE A 144 1.72 -0.92 -2.61
N ALA A 145 0.50 -0.40 -2.47
CA ALA A 145 -0.18 -0.27 -1.19
C ALA A 145 -1.39 -1.18 -1.10
N VAL A 146 -1.37 -2.11 -0.15
CA VAL A 146 -2.55 -2.84 0.27
C VAL A 146 -3.39 -1.94 1.16
N ARG A 147 -4.67 -1.75 0.83
CA ARG A 147 -5.62 -0.95 1.60
C ARG A 147 -6.91 -1.72 1.82
N LEU A 148 -7.58 -1.41 2.93
CA LEU A 148 -8.76 -2.10 3.39
C LEU A 148 -9.94 -1.14 3.44
N GLY A 149 -11.12 -1.67 3.13
CA GLY A 149 -12.41 -0.98 3.20
C GLY A 149 -12.92 -0.52 1.84
N GLN A 150 -13.77 0.49 1.87
CA GLN A 150 -14.36 1.07 0.65
C GLN A 150 -13.35 1.96 -0.07
N LEU A 151 -13.26 1.79 -1.38
CA LEU A 151 -12.60 2.74 -2.27
C LEU A 151 -13.65 3.58 -2.99
N GLU A 152 -13.37 4.86 -3.21
CA GLU A 152 -14.21 5.70 -4.07
C GLU A 152 -14.04 5.26 -5.54
N ASP A 153 -15.15 5.13 -6.27
CA ASP A 153 -15.28 4.51 -7.61
C ASP A 153 -14.35 5.10 -8.70
N SER A 154 -13.70 6.23 -8.44
CA SER A 154 -12.91 7.01 -9.40
C SER A 154 -11.42 6.72 -9.39
N SER A 155 -10.93 5.76 -8.59
CA SER A 155 -9.52 5.38 -8.63
C SER A 155 -9.26 4.30 -9.70
N SER A 156 -8.90 4.71 -10.93
CA SER A 156 -8.40 3.83 -12.00
C SER A 156 -7.05 3.14 -11.67
N MET A 157 -6.65 3.18 -10.40
CA MET A 157 -5.33 2.81 -9.85
C MET A 157 -5.44 1.70 -8.79
N ALA A 158 -6.61 1.06 -8.70
CA ALA A 158 -6.91 0.05 -7.71
C ALA A 158 -7.29 -1.27 -8.36
N ARG A 159 -6.78 -2.36 -7.79
CA ARG A 159 -7.24 -3.73 -8.07
C ARG A 159 -7.79 -4.34 -6.81
N ARG A 160 -9.04 -4.81 -6.85
CA ARG A 160 -9.63 -5.61 -5.77
C ARG A 160 -8.89 -6.95 -5.69
N LEU A 161 -8.42 -7.31 -4.50
CA LEU A 161 -7.69 -8.54 -4.21
C LEU A 161 -8.60 -9.60 -3.59
N SER A 162 -9.47 -9.19 -2.66
CA SER A 162 -10.45 -10.04 -2.00
C SER A 162 -11.56 -9.19 -1.39
N ASP A 163 -12.61 -9.87 -0.94
CA ASP A 163 -13.64 -9.29 -0.10
C ASP A 163 -13.20 -9.29 1.36
N ARG A 164 -13.88 -8.49 2.18
CA ARG A 164 -13.66 -8.39 3.61
C ARG A 164 -14.96 -8.00 4.28
N HIS A 165 -15.31 -8.65 5.38
CA HIS A 165 -16.55 -8.36 6.09
C HIS A 165 -16.28 -7.80 7.48
N LEU A 166 -17.09 -6.83 7.91
CA LEU A 166 -17.12 -6.34 9.28
C LEU A 166 -18.19 -7.08 10.07
N HIS A 167 -17.82 -7.64 11.21
CA HIS A 167 -18.71 -8.36 12.12
C HIS A 167 -18.93 -7.54 13.37
N VAL A 168 -20.18 -7.48 13.85
CA VAL A 168 -20.48 -6.97 15.19
C VAL A 168 -20.62 -8.15 16.13
N CYS A 169 -19.78 -8.22 17.15
CA CYS A 169 -19.76 -9.36 18.07
C CYS A 169 -19.38 -8.97 19.50
N ALA A 170 -19.76 -9.83 20.44
CA ALA A 170 -19.35 -9.83 21.83
C ALA A 170 -19.35 -11.26 22.37
N THR A 171 -18.91 -11.47 23.61
CA THR A 171 -18.96 -12.79 24.23
C THR A 171 -20.40 -13.19 24.62
N PRO A 172 -20.70 -14.49 24.75
CA PRO A 172 -21.97 -14.95 25.29
C PRO A 172 -22.33 -14.32 26.65
N GLU A 173 -21.36 -14.22 27.56
CA GLU A 173 -21.55 -13.67 28.91
C GLU A 173 -21.94 -12.18 28.88
N TYR A 174 -21.44 -11.42 27.89
CA TYR A 174 -21.85 -10.03 27.71
C TYR A 174 -23.34 -9.94 27.37
N PHE A 175 -23.82 -10.82 26.47
CA PHE A 175 -25.20 -10.85 26.03
C PHE A 175 -26.17 -11.37 27.10
N GLU A 176 -25.74 -12.29 27.95
CA GLU A 176 -26.52 -12.72 29.12
C GLU A 176 -26.83 -11.55 30.06
N GLN A 177 -25.90 -10.61 30.21
CA GLN A 177 -26.03 -9.46 31.11
C GLN A 177 -26.74 -8.26 30.47
N HIS A 178 -26.55 -8.03 29.17
CA HIS A 178 -26.98 -6.80 28.50
C HIS A 178 -28.06 -7.01 27.41
N GLY A 179 -28.41 -8.26 27.10
CA GLY A 179 -29.27 -8.60 25.97
C GLY A 179 -28.54 -8.48 24.62
N MET A 180 -29.14 -9.01 23.55
CA MET A 180 -28.61 -8.89 22.18
C MET A 180 -29.28 -7.71 21.45
N PRO A 181 -28.52 -6.88 20.71
CA PRO A 181 -29.12 -5.87 19.86
C PRO A 181 -29.74 -6.52 18.62
N HIS A 182 -30.96 -6.10 18.29
CA HIS A 182 -31.70 -6.56 17.11
C HIS A 182 -31.76 -5.49 16.01
N THR A 183 -31.58 -4.23 16.37
CA THR A 183 -31.58 -3.07 15.46
C THR A 183 -30.35 -2.20 15.67
N LEU A 184 -30.03 -1.37 14.68
CA LEU A 184 -28.92 -0.42 14.79
C LEU A 184 -29.12 0.61 15.91
N SER A 185 -30.36 0.93 16.26
CA SER A 185 -30.68 1.86 17.35
C SER A 185 -30.31 1.31 18.73
N ASP A 186 -30.34 -0.01 18.90
CA ASP A 186 -30.03 -0.69 20.16
C ASP A 186 -28.57 -0.49 20.57
N LEU A 187 -27.67 -0.22 19.60
CA LEU A 187 -26.25 0.07 19.86
C LEU A 187 -26.04 1.23 20.83
N SER A 188 -26.99 2.18 20.93
CA SER A 188 -26.93 3.29 21.88
C SER A 188 -27.02 2.85 23.35
N SER A 189 -27.58 1.67 23.61
CA SER A 189 -27.72 1.06 24.94
C SER A 189 -26.57 0.11 25.28
N HIS A 190 -25.64 -0.12 24.35
CA HIS A 190 -24.52 -1.03 24.53
C HIS A 190 -23.19 -0.30 24.70
N ASN A 191 -22.25 -0.93 25.41
CA ASN A 191 -20.87 -0.46 25.49
C ASN A 191 -20.14 -0.86 24.20
N CYS A 192 -20.07 0.06 23.23
CA CYS A 192 -19.40 -0.19 21.96
C CYS A 192 -17.91 0.17 22.04
N LEU A 193 -17.03 -0.78 21.75
CA LEU A 193 -15.58 -0.58 21.77
C LEU A 193 -15.15 0.19 20.52
N ILE A 194 -14.60 1.39 20.72
CA ILE A 194 -14.39 2.37 19.64
C ILE A 194 -13.02 2.19 18.99
N GLY A 195 -13.01 2.13 17.66
CA GLY A 195 -11.81 2.09 16.83
C GLY A 195 -11.13 3.45 16.65
N THR A 196 -10.36 3.56 15.57
CA THR A 196 -9.82 4.86 15.10
C THR A 196 -10.93 5.88 14.82
N HIS A 197 -12.08 5.41 14.30
CA HIS A 197 -13.27 6.22 14.07
C HIS A 197 -14.35 5.82 15.08
N ASP A 198 -15.14 6.81 15.53
CA ASP A 198 -16.29 6.62 16.43
C ASP A 198 -17.58 6.23 15.70
N HIS A 199 -17.47 5.89 14.41
CA HIS A 199 -18.59 5.44 13.60
C HIS A 199 -18.38 4.01 13.13
N TRP A 200 -19.39 3.17 13.34
CA TRP A 200 -19.50 1.83 12.79
C TRP A 200 -20.29 1.85 11.49
N ARG A 201 -19.94 0.96 10.55
CA ARG A 201 -20.47 0.92 9.19
C ARG A 201 -21.45 -0.23 9.02
N PHE A 202 -22.56 0.06 8.37
CA PHE A 202 -23.65 -0.86 8.13
C PHE A 202 -24.26 -0.63 6.75
N LYS A 203 -25.09 -1.57 6.31
CA LYS A 203 -25.94 -1.43 5.13
C LYS A 203 -27.39 -1.64 5.56
N GLU A 204 -28.27 -0.71 5.21
CA GLU A 204 -29.70 -0.78 5.48
C GLU A 204 -30.44 -0.29 4.24
N ASN A 205 -31.43 -1.06 3.76
CA ASN A 205 -32.18 -0.73 2.53
C ASN A 205 -31.27 -0.45 1.31
N HIS A 206 -30.21 -1.25 1.16
CA HIS A 206 -29.17 -1.10 0.13
C HIS A 206 -28.34 0.19 0.19
N GLN A 207 -28.54 1.03 1.21
CA GLN A 207 -27.78 2.25 1.42
C GLN A 207 -26.76 2.06 2.53
N GLY A 208 -25.60 2.69 2.35
CA GLY A 208 -24.58 2.74 3.38
C GLY A 208 -25.03 3.59 4.54
N ARG A 209 -24.94 3.04 5.75
CA ARG A 209 -25.28 3.74 6.99
C ARG A 209 -24.09 3.74 7.93
N SER A 210 -23.74 4.92 8.42
CA SER A 210 -22.68 5.14 9.39
C SER A 210 -23.31 5.51 10.73
N ILE A 211 -23.10 4.71 11.76
CA ILE A 211 -23.71 4.88 13.08
C ILE A 211 -22.62 5.31 14.05
N LYS A 212 -22.79 6.50 14.66
CA LYS A 212 -21.93 6.93 15.76
C LYS A 212 -22.21 6.05 16.98
N VAL A 213 -21.17 5.47 17.55
CA VAL A 213 -21.25 4.59 18.73
C VAL A 213 -20.52 5.21 19.92
N ASN A 214 -20.90 4.79 21.12
CA ASN A 214 -20.31 5.26 22.37
C ASN A 214 -19.85 4.07 23.22
N GLY A 215 -18.76 4.25 23.95
CA GLY A 215 -18.28 3.25 24.88
C GLY A 215 -17.01 3.68 25.59
N ARG A 216 -16.57 2.84 26.54
CA ARG A 216 -15.53 3.16 27.52
C ARG A 216 -14.11 3.05 26.96
N ILE A 217 -13.92 2.31 25.87
CA ILE A 217 -12.61 2.08 25.24
C ILE A 217 -12.59 2.75 23.87
N ARG A 218 -11.51 3.49 23.61
CA ARG A 218 -11.14 3.98 22.28
C ARG A 218 -9.71 3.56 21.98
N CYS A 219 -9.51 2.78 20.91
CA CYS A 219 -8.20 2.29 20.52
C CYS A 219 -8.09 2.16 18.99
N SER A 220 -6.93 2.51 18.44
CA SER A 220 -6.65 2.35 17.01
C SER A 220 -6.17 0.94 16.62
N SER A 221 -6.09 0.02 17.58
CA SER A 221 -5.66 -1.37 17.37
C SER A 221 -6.82 -2.36 17.50
N GLY A 222 -7.10 -3.09 16.43
CA GLY A 222 -8.13 -4.13 16.44
C GLY A 222 -7.82 -5.30 17.38
N VAL A 223 -6.53 -5.63 17.57
CA VAL A 223 -6.10 -6.69 18.51
C VAL A 223 -6.51 -6.35 19.95
N VAL A 224 -6.31 -5.09 20.35
CA VAL A 224 -6.67 -4.61 21.69
C VAL A 224 -8.19 -4.61 21.88
N LEU A 225 -8.95 -4.20 20.86
CA LEU A 225 -10.41 -4.20 20.93
C LEU A 225 -10.98 -5.62 20.94
N LEU A 226 -10.39 -6.56 20.21
CA LEU A 226 -10.74 -7.97 20.25
C LEU A 226 -10.53 -8.56 21.65
N ASP A 227 -9.36 -8.32 22.25
CA ASP A 227 -9.06 -8.78 23.61
C ASP A 227 -10.06 -8.22 24.64
N ALA A 228 -10.42 -6.94 24.50
CA ALA A 228 -11.44 -6.32 25.35
C ALA A 228 -12.83 -6.95 25.15
N ALA A 229 -13.22 -7.26 23.90
CA ALA A 229 -14.47 -7.95 23.61
C ALA A 229 -14.48 -9.36 24.23
N LEU A 230 -13.40 -10.12 24.10
CA LEU A 230 -13.24 -11.47 24.68
C LEU A 230 -13.26 -11.49 26.21
N LYS A 231 -12.96 -10.35 26.85
CA LYS A 231 -13.12 -10.15 28.30
C LYS A 231 -14.52 -9.69 28.71
N GLY A 232 -15.48 -9.69 27.79
CA GLY A 232 -16.87 -9.28 28.03
C GLY A 232 -17.03 -7.79 28.33
N ILE A 233 -16.10 -6.94 27.88
CA ILE A 233 -16.19 -5.49 28.17
C ILE A 233 -17.29 -4.84 27.33
N GLY A 234 -17.51 -5.27 26.09
CA GLY A 234 -18.44 -4.62 25.18
C GLY A 234 -18.53 -5.26 23.80
N LEU A 235 -19.37 -4.67 22.95
CA LEU A 235 -19.47 -5.04 21.54
C LEU A 235 -18.31 -4.43 20.76
N VAL A 236 -17.86 -5.15 19.73
CA VAL A 236 -16.88 -4.63 18.78
C VAL A 236 -17.37 -4.83 17.36
N GLN A 237 -17.05 -3.87 16.48
CA GLN A 237 -17.10 -4.07 15.03
C GLN A 237 -15.68 -4.26 14.50
N LEU A 238 -15.32 -5.49 14.12
CA LEU A 238 -14.01 -5.83 13.57
C LEU A 238 -14.15 -6.66 12.30
N PRO A 239 -13.14 -6.60 11.41
CA PRO A 239 -13.15 -7.46 10.24
C PRO A 239 -12.90 -8.94 10.58
N ASP A 240 -13.44 -9.81 9.72
CA ASP A 240 -13.32 -11.27 9.69
C ASP A 240 -11.98 -11.81 10.22
N TYR A 241 -10.85 -11.34 9.69
CA TYR A 241 -9.52 -11.83 10.07
C TYR A 241 -9.12 -11.61 11.54
N TYR A 242 -9.86 -10.80 12.31
CA TYR A 242 -9.70 -10.75 13.78
C TYR A 242 -10.58 -11.76 14.51
N VAL A 243 -11.80 -11.98 14.02
CA VAL A 243 -12.88 -12.56 14.82
C VAL A 243 -13.24 -13.98 14.40
N ASP A 244 -12.93 -14.40 13.17
CA ASP A 244 -13.39 -15.67 12.62
C ASP A 244 -13.04 -16.85 13.52
N GLU A 245 -11.79 -16.97 13.97
CA GLU A 245 -11.40 -18.07 14.86
C GLU A 245 -12.24 -18.10 16.15
N HIS A 246 -12.56 -16.93 16.70
CA HIS A 246 -13.33 -16.80 17.94
C HIS A 246 -14.83 -17.04 17.73
N LEU A 247 -15.37 -16.66 16.57
CA LEU A 247 -16.73 -16.97 16.15
C LEU A 247 -16.89 -18.49 15.95
N HIS A 248 -15.97 -19.13 15.24
CA HIS A 248 -15.98 -20.59 15.02
C HIS A 248 -15.82 -21.37 16.33
N ALA A 249 -15.00 -20.88 17.27
CA ALA A 249 -14.82 -21.47 18.58
C ALA A 249 -15.97 -21.18 19.57
N GLY A 250 -16.98 -20.39 19.18
CA GLY A 250 -18.10 -20.00 20.05
C GLY A 250 -17.73 -19.03 21.19
N ARG A 251 -16.52 -18.46 21.17
CA ARG A 251 -16.06 -17.46 22.14
C ARG A 251 -16.68 -16.09 21.91
N LEU A 252 -17.09 -15.82 20.67
CA LEU A 252 -17.85 -14.64 20.29
C LEU A 252 -19.14 -15.07 19.59
N ILE A 253 -20.21 -14.32 19.79
CA ILE A 253 -21.45 -14.44 19.04
C ILE A 253 -21.60 -13.19 18.18
N GLU A 254 -21.88 -13.40 16.89
CA GLU A 254 -22.19 -12.31 15.96
C GLU A 254 -23.64 -11.87 16.07
N VAL A 255 -23.87 -10.56 16.03
CA VAL A 255 -25.19 -9.92 16.03
C VAL A 255 -25.30 -8.94 14.87
N LEU A 256 -26.52 -8.45 14.59
CA LEU A 256 -26.78 -7.46 13.53
C LEU A 256 -26.34 -7.92 12.11
N THR A 257 -26.32 -9.23 11.85
CA THR A 257 -25.87 -9.83 10.58
C THR A 257 -26.64 -9.30 9.37
N HIS A 258 -27.93 -8.99 9.52
CA HIS A 258 -28.76 -8.40 8.47
C HIS A 258 -28.34 -7.00 8.03
N PHE A 259 -27.56 -6.29 8.85
CA PHE A 259 -27.06 -4.94 8.57
C PHE A 259 -25.61 -4.92 8.08
N ARG A 260 -25.02 -6.09 7.80
CA ARG A 260 -23.63 -6.20 7.37
C ARG A 260 -23.41 -5.45 6.05
N ASP A 261 -22.36 -4.64 6.00
CA ASP A 261 -21.93 -3.95 4.79
C ASP A 261 -21.09 -4.89 3.91
N ASP A 262 -21.47 -5.06 2.65
CA ASP A 262 -20.84 -5.92 1.65
C ASP A 262 -19.89 -5.17 0.70
N ARG A 263 -19.70 -3.86 0.93
CA ARG A 263 -18.86 -2.99 0.09
C ARG A 263 -17.42 -2.89 0.58
N GLU A 264 -17.09 -3.50 1.72
CA GLU A 264 -15.73 -3.54 2.24
C GLU A 264 -14.88 -4.54 1.43
N GLY A 265 -13.65 -4.16 1.10
CA GLY A 265 -12.76 -5.01 0.31
C GLY A 265 -11.29 -4.79 0.63
N VAL A 266 -10.45 -5.64 0.06
CA VAL A 266 -9.00 -5.54 0.10
C VAL A 266 -8.52 -5.11 -1.27
N TRP A 267 -7.69 -4.07 -1.33
CA TRP A 267 -7.30 -3.42 -2.58
C TRP A 267 -5.79 -3.31 -2.67
N ALA A 268 -5.23 -3.56 -3.85
CA ALA A 268 -3.89 -3.14 -4.23
C ALA A 268 -3.97 -1.80 -4.96
N LEU A 269 -3.30 -0.78 -4.44
CA LEU A 269 -3.14 0.54 -5.05
C LEU A 269 -1.72 0.72 -5.56
N TYR A 270 -1.55 1.36 -6.71
CA TYR A 270 -0.24 1.65 -7.30
C TYR A 270 -0.26 2.98 -8.09
N PRO A 271 0.86 3.72 -8.22
CA PRO A 271 0.90 5.04 -8.87
C PRO A 271 0.48 5.05 -10.36
N HIS A 272 -0.20 6.12 -10.81
CA HIS A 272 -0.89 6.23 -12.12
C HIS A 272 0.07 6.17 -13.33
N ASN A 273 1.29 6.69 -13.16
CA ASN A 273 2.22 6.93 -14.26
C ASN A 273 3.23 5.81 -14.49
N ARG A 274 2.98 4.61 -13.96
CA ARG A 274 3.80 3.44 -14.27
C ARG A 274 2.96 2.47 -15.09
N HIS A 275 3.36 2.20 -16.33
CA HIS A 275 3.13 0.86 -16.86
C HIS A 275 3.66 -0.09 -15.79
N LEU A 276 2.75 -0.89 -15.21
CA LEU A 276 3.08 -1.73 -14.07
C LEU A 276 4.30 -2.57 -14.44
N SER A 277 5.41 -2.35 -13.71
CA SER A 277 6.57 -3.21 -13.91
C SER A 277 6.11 -4.68 -13.77
N PRO A 278 6.63 -5.61 -14.58
CA PRO A 278 6.26 -7.01 -14.57
C PRO A 278 6.31 -7.64 -13.18
N LYS A 279 7.28 -7.24 -12.34
CA LYS A 279 7.37 -7.66 -10.94
C LYS A 279 6.16 -7.21 -10.10
N VAL A 280 5.68 -5.98 -10.29
CA VAL A 280 4.48 -5.46 -9.61
C VAL A 280 3.24 -6.19 -10.11
N ARG A 281 3.10 -6.34 -11.43
CA ARG A 281 1.95 -7.06 -12.02
C ARG A 281 1.88 -8.50 -11.51
N LEU A 282 3.00 -9.23 -11.59
CA LEU A 282 3.11 -10.61 -11.10
C LEU A 282 2.78 -10.72 -9.62
N LEU A 283 3.22 -9.77 -8.80
CA LEU A 283 2.91 -9.77 -7.38
C LEU A 283 1.43 -9.48 -7.11
N VAL A 284 0.83 -8.50 -7.80
CA VAL A 284 -0.60 -8.22 -7.65
C VAL A 284 -1.44 -9.42 -8.10
N ASP A 285 -1.05 -10.10 -9.18
CA ASP A 285 -1.67 -11.36 -9.63
C ASP A 285 -1.53 -12.45 -8.57
N HIS A 286 -0.33 -12.63 -8.00
CA HIS A 286 -0.06 -13.59 -6.94
C HIS A 286 -0.91 -13.34 -5.70
N LEU A 287 -1.00 -12.09 -5.24
CA LEU A 287 -1.84 -11.71 -4.10
C LEU A 287 -3.33 -11.94 -4.39
N ALA A 288 -3.81 -11.53 -5.57
CA ALA A 288 -5.22 -11.72 -5.94
C ALA A 288 -5.59 -13.21 -6.00
N GLN A 289 -4.72 -14.06 -6.53
CA GLN A 289 -4.97 -15.50 -6.63
C GLN A 289 -5.03 -16.18 -5.25
N HIS A 290 -4.15 -15.80 -4.32
CA HIS A 290 -4.04 -16.49 -3.03
C HIS A 290 -4.89 -15.89 -1.92
N LEU A 291 -5.30 -14.62 -2.03
CA LEU A 291 -6.25 -14.01 -1.10
C LEU A 291 -7.71 -14.37 -1.43
N SER A 292 -8.05 -14.51 -2.71
CA SER A 292 -9.40 -14.95 -3.11
C SER A 292 -9.66 -16.43 -2.83
N ALA A 293 -8.62 -17.26 -2.81
CA ALA A 293 -8.72 -18.70 -2.51
C ALA A 293 -8.75 -19.04 -1.00
N ALA A 294 -8.48 -18.05 -0.13
CA ALA A 294 -8.41 -18.21 1.32
C ALA A 294 -9.64 -17.65 2.06
N ALA A 295 -10.72 -17.37 1.34
CA ALA A 295 -12.01 -16.93 1.85
C ALA A 295 -13.02 -18.09 1.87
#